data_AF-A0AAV6I6C7-F1
#
_entry.id   AF-A0AAV6I6C7-F1
#
_cell.length_a   1.000
_cell.length_b   1.000
_cell.length_c   1.000
_cell.angle_alpha   90.00
_cell.angle_beta   90.00
_cell.angle_gamma   90.00
#
_symmetry.space_group_name_H-M   'P 1'
#
loop_
_entity.id
_entity.type
_entity.pdbx_description
1 polymer ?
#
loop_
_entity_poly.entity_id
_entity_poly.type
_entity_poly.pdbx_seq_one_letter_code
_entity_poly.pdbx_strand_id
1 'polypeptide(L)'
;MKGKEEEEIIDSEDIREFELDEAEEEDVQEDGDDEDEEDVDDDGDGESGDDEEDPYEEVEEEESLKNMFAGSKGVGSWSREYVRDLVREITPEINKRQSKGEDVDDLRELLYKILAFHMENNTESEYEAVDLALELDDIGVVPGYVTSTNYMRIGLYLARIGR
;
A
#
# COMPACT_ATOMS: atom_id res chain seq x y z
N MET A 1 -34.53 -36.16 -1.90
CA MET A 1 -33.16 -36.28 -1.36
C MET A 1 -32.28 -35.34 -2.17
N LYS A 2 -32.03 -34.13 -1.67
CA LYS A 2 -31.00 -33.23 -2.22
C LYS A 2 -29.91 -33.19 -1.16
N GLY A 3 -28.71 -33.57 -1.57
CA GLY A 3 -27.54 -33.69 -0.70
C GLY A 3 -27.23 -32.35 -0.05
N LYS A 4 -26.90 -32.42 1.23
CA LYS A 4 -26.25 -31.32 1.93
C LYS A 4 -24.80 -31.32 1.45
N GLU A 5 -24.36 -30.22 0.87
CA GLU A 5 -22.95 -29.94 0.73
C GLU A 5 -22.45 -29.65 2.15
N GLU A 6 -21.58 -30.50 2.65
CA GLU A 6 -20.94 -30.34 3.95
C GLU A 6 -19.88 -29.26 3.77
N GLU A 7 -20.06 -28.12 4.44
CA GLU A 7 -19.03 -27.11 4.57
C GLU A 7 -17.89 -27.72 5.40
N GLU A 8 -16.76 -27.97 4.74
CA GLU A 8 -15.54 -28.43 5.37
C GLU A 8 -14.93 -27.24 6.12
N ILE A 9 -15.24 -27.14 7.41
CA ILE A 9 -14.68 -26.13 8.32
C ILE A 9 -13.21 -26.51 8.53
N ILE A 10 -12.30 -25.62 8.13
CA ILE A 10 -10.87 -25.75 8.38
C ILE A 10 -10.67 -25.83 9.89
N ASP A 11 -10.01 -26.88 10.37
CA ASP A 11 -9.79 -27.10 11.80
C ASP A 11 -8.91 -25.98 12.37
N SER A 12 -9.28 -25.50 13.55
CA SER A 12 -8.54 -24.49 14.32
C SER A 12 -7.12 -24.91 14.69
N GLU A 13 -6.79 -26.20 14.55
CA GLU A 13 -5.45 -26.74 14.80
C GLU A 13 -4.47 -26.50 13.63
N ASP A 14 -4.94 -26.37 12.38
CA ASP A 14 -4.08 -26.11 11.21
C ASP A 14 -3.52 -24.66 11.18
N ILE A 15 -4.09 -23.75 11.96
CA ILE A 15 -3.66 -22.34 12.07
C ILE A 15 -2.44 -22.20 13.00
N ARG A 16 -2.09 -23.23 13.78
CA ARG A 16 -1.09 -23.15 14.85
C ARG A 16 0.33 -23.55 14.47
N GLU A 17 0.61 -23.91 13.21
CA GLU A 17 2.00 -24.23 12.77
C GLU A 17 2.78 -23.02 12.20
N PHE A 18 2.22 -21.81 12.22
CA PHE A 18 2.91 -20.60 11.75
C PHE A 18 3.49 -19.71 12.86
N GLU A 19 3.40 -20.15 14.12
CA GLU A 19 4.16 -19.58 15.22
C GLU A 19 5.42 -20.43 15.42
N LEU A 20 6.57 -19.89 15.02
CA LEU A 20 7.87 -19.98 15.70
C LEU A 20 8.97 -19.44 14.77
N ASP A 21 9.35 -18.19 15.00
CA ASP A 21 10.76 -17.74 15.04
C ASP A 21 10.76 -16.38 15.77
N GLU A 22 10.76 -16.48 17.10
CA GLU A 22 11.08 -15.41 18.03
C GLU A 22 12.59 -15.17 18.10
N ALA A 23 12.95 -13.94 18.52
CA ALA A 23 14.22 -13.50 19.10
C ALA A 23 15.38 -13.30 18.09
N GLU A 24 16.12 -12.19 18.12
CA GLU A 24 16.76 -11.64 19.32
C GLU A 24 16.63 -10.10 19.42
N GLU A 25 16.22 -9.65 20.61
CA GLU A 25 16.47 -8.31 21.12
C GLU A 25 17.95 -8.22 21.51
N GLU A 26 18.68 -7.24 20.98
CA GLU A 26 19.95 -6.82 21.59
C GLU A 26 19.74 -5.50 22.33
N ASP A 27 19.69 -5.63 23.65
CA ASP A 27 19.94 -4.56 24.62
C ASP A 27 21.39 -4.04 24.44
N VAL A 28 21.55 -2.76 24.08
CA VAL A 28 22.85 -2.08 24.20
C VAL A 28 22.73 -1.00 25.25
N GLN A 29 23.60 -1.15 26.24
CA GLN A 29 23.65 -0.47 27.52
C GLN A 29 23.90 1.04 27.39
N GLU A 30 23.18 1.75 28.23
CA GLU A 30 23.38 3.14 28.66
C GLU A 30 24.68 3.21 29.48
N ASP A 31 25.75 3.77 28.87
CA ASP A 31 26.90 4.28 29.62
C ASP A 31 26.92 5.78 29.41
N GLY A 32 26.57 6.50 30.48
CA GLY A 32 26.80 7.93 30.59
C GLY A 32 28.28 8.19 30.79
N ASP A 33 28.76 9.24 30.12
CA ASP A 33 29.95 9.95 30.55
C ASP A 33 29.60 11.44 30.51
N ASP A 34 29.69 12.03 31.70
CA ASP A 34 29.87 13.44 31.95
C ASP A 34 30.99 13.99 31.04
N GLU A 35 30.83 15.20 30.50
CA GLU A 35 31.82 16.26 30.65
C GLU A 35 31.37 17.57 29.97
N ASP A 36 31.43 18.62 30.78
CA ASP A 36 31.74 20.01 30.46
C ASP A 36 30.66 20.95 29.90
N GLU A 37 30.09 21.71 30.84
CA GLU A 37 29.47 23.01 30.62
C GLU A 37 30.53 24.03 30.15
N GLU A 38 30.45 24.42 28.89
CA GLU A 38 31.13 25.61 28.36
C GLU A 38 30.12 26.76 28.27
N ASP A 39 30.23 27.69 29.23
CA ASP A 39 29.60 29.00 29.19
C ASP A 39 30.16 29.80 28.00
N VAL A 40 29.36 30.03 26.95
CA VAL A 40 29.67 30.98 25.89
C VAL A 40 28.66 32.13 25.92
N ASP A 41 29.16 33.29 26.36
CA ASP A 41 28.44 34.55 26.37
C ASP A 41 28.04 35.00 24.95
N ASP A 42 26.73 35.24 24.82
CA ASP A 42 26.05 36.35 24.14
C ASP A 42 26.93 37.36 23.37
N ASP A 43 26.72 37.43 22.06
CA ASP A 43 26.65 38.70 21.31
C ASP A 43 25.94 38.42 19.99
N GLY A 44 24.65 38.77 19.93
CA GLY A 44 23.83 38.61 18.73
C GLY A 44 24.23 39.57 17.61
N ASP A 45 24.08 39.11 16.37
CA ASP A 45 23.75 39.98 15.24
C ASP A 45 23.03 39.19 14.14
N GLY A 46 21.88 39.72 13.73
CA GLY A 46 21.56 39.92 12.32
C GLY A 46 21.24 38.71 11.46
N GLU A 47 19.94 38.54 11.21
CA GLU A 47 19.34 37.83 10.09
C GLU A 47 20.17 37.81 8.79
N SER A 48 20.30 36.62 8.22
CA SER A 48 20.10 36.39 6.79
C SER A 48 19.49 35.00 6.69
N GLY A 49 18.17 34.96 6.55
CA GLY A 49 17.48 33.78 6.07
C GLY A 49 17.94 33.55 4.63
N ASP A 50 19.01 32.80 4.47
CA ASP A 50 19.14 31.93 3.33
C ASP A 50 18.26 30.73 3.68
N ASP A 51 16.94 30.91 3.48
CA ASP A 51 16.09 29.83 3.03
C ASP A 51 16.76 29.30 1.76
N GLU A 52 17.72 28.39 1.92
CA GLU A 52 18.10 27.47 0.87
C GLU A 52 16.80 26.74 0.52
N GLU A 53 16.09 27.30 -0.46
CA GLU A 53 15.06 26.60 -1.24
C GLU A 53 15.68 25.26 -1.58
N ASP A 54 15.27 24.24 -0.83
CA ASP A 54 15.63 22.87 -1.10
C ASP A 54 15.25 22.58 -2.57
N PRO A 55 16.23 22.39 -3.47
CA PRO A 55 15.97 22.19 -4.89
C PRO A 55 15.67 20.72 -5.22
N TYR A 56 15.42 19.86 -4.22
CA TYR A 56 15.04 18.47 -4.45
C TYR A 56 13.57 18.39 -4.89
N GLU A 57 13.44 18.52 -6.20
CA GLU A 57 12.45 17.88 -7.06
C GLU A 57 11.01 18.39 -6.91
N GLU A 58 10.66 19.31 -7.80
CA GLU A 58 9.31 19.44 -8.33
C GLU A 58 8.86 18.05 -8.76
N VAL A 59 8.08 17.40 -7.90
CA VAL A 59 7.74 16.01 -8.14
C VAL A 59 6.82 15.95 -9.36
N GLU A 60 7.36 15.49 -10.49
CA GLU A 60 6.63 15.07 -11.68
C GLU A 60 5.85 13.76 -11.38
N GLU A 61 5.16 13.74 -10.25
CA GLU A 61 4.47 12.60 -9.64
C GLU A 61 3.16 12.25 -10.34
N GLU A 62 2.78 12.94 -11.43
CA GLU A 62 1.51 12.71 -12.13
C GLU A 62 1.69 12.22 -13.57
N GLU A 63 2.92 11.88 -13.98
CA GLU A 63 3.14 11.43 -15.35
C GLU A 63 2.47 10.09 -15.64
N SER A 64 2.35 9.19 -14.66
CA SER A 64 1.92 7.81 -14.95
C SER A 64 0.42 7.72 -15.28
N LEU A 65 -0.45 8.41 -14.52
CA LEU A 65 -1.88 8.53 -14.82
C LEU A 65 -2.12 9.30 -16.11
N LYS A 66 -1.43 10.43 -16.31
CA LYS A 66 -1.58 11.23 -17.55
C LYS A 66 -1.22 10.40 -18.77
N ASN A 67 -0.13 9.64 -18.69
CA ASN A 67 0.29 8.73 -19.74
C ASN A 67 -0.73 7.61 -20.01
N MET A 68 -1.36 7.08 -18.96
CA MET A 68 -2.43 6.08 -19.09
C MET A 68 -3.62 6.63 -19.88
N PHE A 69 -4.13 7.80 -19.49
CA PHE A 69 -5.27 8.42 -20.18
C PHE A 69 -4.92 8.94 -21.58
N ALA A 70 -3.66 9.27 -21.83
CA ALA A 70 -3.15 9.57 -23.16
C ALA A 70 -3.00 8.31 -24.05
N GLY A 71 -3.16 7.12 -23.49
CA GLY A 71 -3.05 5.85 -24.21
C GLY A 71 -1.61 5.49 -24.62
N SER A 72 -0.60 6.03 -23.93
CA SER A 72 0.80 5.85 -24.32
C SER A 72 1.37 4.47 -23.98
N LYS A 73 0.72 3.70 -23.09
CA LYS A 73 1.12 2.32 -22.72
C LYS A 73 -0.08 1.36 -22.69
N GLY A 74 0.08 0.20 -23.33
CA GLY A 74 -0.91 -0.88 -23.28
C GLY A 74 -0.71 -1.81 -22.08
N VAL A 75 -1.76 -2.50 -21.64
CA VAL A 75 -1.77 -3.38 -20.44
C VAL A 75 -0.66 -4.44 -20.47
N GLY A 76 -0.33 -4.97 -21.65
CA GLY A 76 0.76 -5.94 -21.82
C GLY A 76 2.18 -5.38 -21.64
N SER A 77 2.34 -4.10 -21.33
CA SER A 77 3.64 -3.42 -21.12
C SER A 77 3.78 -2.80 -19.72
N TRP A 78 2.85 -3.10 -18.80
CA TRP A 78 2.91 -2.58 -17.44
C TRP A 78 3.98 -3.33 -16.64
N SER A 79 5.00 -2.60 -16.16
CA SER A 79 5.93 -3.13 -15.15
C SER A 79 5.29 -3.01 -13.77
N ARG A 80 5.76 -3.81 -12.79
CA ARG A 80 5.26 -3.72 -11.40
C ARG A 80 5.41 -2.30 -10.85
N GLU A 81 6.51 -1.64 -11.16
CA GLU A 81 6.81 -0.28 -10.75
C GLU A 81 5.82 0.71 -11.37
N TYR A 82 5.52 0.58 -12.67
CA TYR A 82 4.53 1.44 -13.32
C TYR A 82 3.12 1.27 -12.71
N VAL A 83 2.74 0.04 -12.36
CA VAL A 83 1.45 -0.20 -11.69
C VAL A 83 1.45 0.39 -10.28
N ARG A 84 2.53 0.23 -9.52
CA ARG A 84 2.66 0.85 -8.20
C ARG A 84 2.53 2.37 -8.26
N ASP A 85 3.17 3.00 -9.25
CA ASP A 85 3.10 4.46 -9.42
C ASP A 85 1.67 4.89 -9.81
N LEU A 86 0.99 4.14 -10.68
CA LEU A 86 -0.43 4.38 -11.00
C LEU A 86 -1.32 4.28 -9.77
N VAL A 87 -1.10 3.28 -8.93
CA VAL A 87 -1.84 3.10 -7.67
C VAL A 87 -1.61 4.27 -6.72
N ARG A 88 -0.37 4.74 -6.60
CA ARG A 88 -0.01 5.88 -5.75
C ARG A 88 -0.71 7.16 -6.19
N GLU A 89 -0.92 7.33 -7.49
CA GLU A 89 -1.56 8.51 -8.07
C GLU A 89 -3.10 8.41 -8.11
N ILE A 90 -3.66 7.22 -8.34
CA ILE A 90 -5.11 7.04 -8.56
C ILE A 90 -5.91 7.26 -7.28
N THR A 91 -5.40 6.77 -6.15
CA THR A 91 -6.09 6.88 -4.86
C THR A 91 -6.33 8.34 -4.43
N PRO A 92 -5.31 9.23 -4.39
CA PRO A 92 -5.54 10.62 -4.04
C PRO A 92 -6.42 11.36 -5.06
N GLU A 93 -6.31 11.03 -6.35
CA GLU A 93 -7.14 11.66 -7.39
C GLU A 93 -8.62 11.24 -7.28
N ILE A 94 -8.93 9.98 -6.96
CA ILE A 94 -10.31 9.52 -6.66
C ILE A 94 -10.86 10.31 -5.46
N ASN A 95 -10.12 10.37 -4.36
CA ASN A 95 -10.54 11.07 -3.15
C ASN A 95 -10.78 12.57 -3.41
N LYS A 96 -9.91 13.20 -4.19
CA LYS A 96 -10.01 14.60 -4.59
C LYS A 96 -11.24 14.86 -5.45
N ARG A 97 -11.52 14.06 -6.48
CA ARG A 97 -12.72 14.21 -7.31
C ARG A 97 -14.01 13.92 -6.53
N GLN A 98 -14.02 12.88 -5.69
CA GLN A 98 -15.15 12.60 -4.79
C GLN A 98 -15.46 13.78 -3.86
N SER A 99 -14.44 14.41 -3.28
CA SER A 99 -14.62 15.58 -2.40
C SER A 99 -15.24 16.78 -3.11
N LYS A 100 -15.03 16.89 -4.43
CA LYS A 100 -15.60 17.93 -5.30
C LYS A 100 -16.95 17.53 -5.91
N GLY A 101 -17.41 16.30 -5.70
CA GLY A 101 -18.60 15.75 -6.36
C GLY A 101 -18.43 15.58 -7.88
N GLU A 102 -17.19 15.42 -8.34
CA GLU A 102 -16.86 15.13 -9.73
C GLU A 102 -17.00 13.63 -10.02
N ASP A 103 -17.10 13.30 -11.32
CA ASP A 103 -17.17 11.92 -11.76
C ASP A 103 -15.83 11.18 -11.52
N VAL A 104 -15.93 9.95 -11.03
CA VAL A 104 -14.78 9.08 -10.72
C VAL A 104 -14.88 7.71 -11.38
N ASP A 105 -15.89 7.51 -12.24
CA ASP A 105 -16.13 6.22 -12.88
C ASP A 105 -14.96 5.81 -13.79
N ASP A 106 -14.32 6.77 -14.47
CA ASP A 106 -13.11 6.56 -15.27
C ASP A 106 -11.91 6.06 -14.44
N LEU A 107 -11.69 6.66 -13.27
CA LEU A 107 -10.65 6.28 -12.33
C LEU A 107 -10.96 4.92 -11.70
N ARG A 108 -12.23 4.65 -11.34
CA ARG A 108 -12.64 3.33 -10.84
C ARG A 108 -12.47 2.24 -11.88
N GLU A 109 -12.77 2.51 -13.15
CA GLU A 109 -12.55 1.54 -14.21
C GLU A 109 -11.05 1.20 -14.37
N LEU A 110 -10.18 2.21 -14.27
CA LEU A 110 -8.73 2.00 -14.28
C LEU A 110 -8.26 1.20 -13.07
N LEU A 111 -8.76 1.52 -11.87
CA LEU A 111 -8.50 0.78 -10.65
C LEU A 111 -8.85 -0.70 -10.79
N TYR A 112 -10.04 -1.01 -11.33
CA TYR A 112 -10.44 -2.41 -11.52
C TYR A 112 -9.56 -3.16 -12.51
N LYS A 113 -9.03 -2.48 -13.53
CA LYS A 113 -8.01 -3.07 -14.43
C LYS A 113 -6.70 -3.36 -13.70
N ILE A 114 -6.28 -2.47 -12.80
CA ILE A 114 -5.10 -2.67 -11.96
C ILE A 114 -5.31 -3.85 -11.01
N LEU A 115 -6.44 -3.91 -10.29
CA LEU A 115 -6.78 -5.01 -9.39
C LEU A 115 -6.80 -6.36 -10.14
N ALA A 116 -7.45 -6.42 -11.31
CA ALA A 116 -7.46 -7.62 -12.14
C ALA A 116 -6.04 -8.05 -12.53
N PHE A 117 -5.18 -7.10 -12.93
CA PHE A 117 -3.79 -7.37 -13.27
C PHE A 117 -3.00 -7.96 -12.09
N HIS A 118 -3.15 -7.40 -10.88
CA HIS A 118 -2.48 -7.93 -9.69
C HIS A 118 -2.98 -9.33 -9.31
N MET A 119 -4.28 -9.59 -9.46
CA MET A 119 -4.92 -10.85 -9.07
C MET A 119 -4.68 -11.99 -10.05
N GLU A 120 -4.55 -11.72 -11.35
CA GLU A 120 -4.25 -12.74 -12.36
C GLU A 120 -2.79 -13.25 -12.28
N ASN A 121 -1.87 -12.46 -11.73
CA ASN A 121 -0.44 -12.77 -11.69
C ASN A 121 0.04 -13.61 -10.48
N ASN A 122 -0.86 -14.05 -9.59
CA ASN A 122 -0.75 -15.18 -8.63
C ASN A 122 0.52 -15.32 -7.74
N THR A 123 1.42 -14.34 -7.64
CA THR A 123 2.77 -14.61 -7.08
C THR A 123 3.27 -13.67 -5.99
N GLU A 124 2.61 -12.55 -5.70
CA GLU A 124 2.94 -11.62 -4.59
C GLU A 124 1.98 -10.42 -4.62
N SER A 125 1.58 -10.06 -5.84
CA SER A 125 0.73 -8.92 -6.15
C SER A 125 -0.72 -9.01 -5.64
N GLU A 126 -1.18 -10.18 -5.22
CA GLU A 126 -2.56 -10.34 -4.69
C GLU A 126 -2.77 -9.61 -3.37
N TYR A 127 -1.74 -9.49 -2.52
CA TYR A 127 -1.84 -8.72 -1.28
C TYR A 127 -1.88 -7.21 -1.55
N GLU A 128 -1.07 -6.74 -2.50
CA GLU A 128 -1.08 -5.33 -2.96
C GLU A 128 -2.46 -4.93 -3.48
N ALA A 129 -3.16 -5.85 -4.18
CA ALA A 129 -4.52 -5.61 -4.63
C ALA A 129 -5.52 -5.46 -3.47
N VAL A 130 -5.34 -6.24 -2.40
CA VAL A 130 -6.21 -6.18 -1.22
C VAL A 130 -5.93 -4.90 -0.41
N ASP A 131 -4.65 -4.55 -0.20
CA ASP A 131 -4.25 -3.28 0.43
C ASP A 131 -4.86 -2.08 -0.30
N LEU A 132 -4.77 -2.07 -1.64
CA LEU A 132 -5.35 -1.02 -2.46
C LEU A 132 -6.87 -0.93 -2.32
N ALA A 133 -7.56 -2.07 -2.31
CA ALA A 133 -9.01 -2.09 -2.11
C ALA A 133 -9.41 -1.58 -0.72
N LEU A 134 -8.58 -1.81 0.30
CA LEU A 134 -8.78 -1.28 1.66
C LEU A 134 -8.57 0.24 1.71
N GLU A 135 -7.52 0.76 1.07
CA GLU A 135 -7.23 2.21 1.02
C GLU A 135 -8.40 3.01 0.42
N LEU A 136 -9.12 2.40 -0.52
CA LEU A 136 -10.25 3.01 -1.23
C LEU A 136 -11.62 2.71 -0.62
N ASP A 137 -11.65 2.00 0.52
CA ASP A 137 -12.87 1.53 1.18
C ASP A 137 -13.80 0.72 0.23
N ASP A 138 -13.21 0.02 -0.75
CA ASP A 138 -13.93 -0.79 -1.77
C ASP A 138 -13.56 -2.28 -1.64
N ILE A 139 -13.33 -2.74 -0.41
CA ILE A 139 -12.99 -4.13 -0.11
C ILE A 139 -14.03 -5.14 -0.62
N GLY A 140 -15.28 -4.69 -0.86
CA GLY A 140 -16.35 -5.48 -1.45
C GLY A 140 -16.06 -5.99 -2.87
N VAL A 141 -15.07 -5.41 -3.57
CA VAL A 141 -14.64 -5.86 -4.89
C VAL A 141 -13.74 -7.11 -4.82
N VAL A 142 -13.01 -7.31 -3.72
CA VAL A 142 -12.01 -8.38 -3.57
C VAL A 142 -12.59 -9.78 -3.80
N PRO A 143 -13.75 -10.16 -3.24
CA PRO A 143 -14.36 -11.46 -3.49
C PRO A 143 -14.59 -11.80 -4.97
N GLY A 144 -14.74 -10.79 -5.85
CA GLY A 144 -14.91 -10.98 -7.28
C GLY A 144 -13.66 -11.50 -8.00
N TYR A 145 -12.49 -11.33 -7.39
CA TYR A 145 -11.19 -11.77 -7.91
C TYR A 145 -10.62 -12.98 -7.14
N VAL A 146 -11.32 -13.43 -6.10
CA VAL A 146 -10.94 -14.63 -5.34
C VAL A 146 -11.24 -15.88 -6.17
N THR A 147 -10.28 -16.78 -6.24
CA THR A 147 -10.29 -18.05 -6.96
C THR A 147 -9.94 -19.20 -6.01
N SER A 148 -10.13 -20.44 -6.46
CA SER A 148 -9.78 -21.64 -5.68
C SER A 148 -8.28 -21.75 -5.35
N THR A 149 -7.43 -20.97 -6.01
CA THR A 149 -5.97 -21.01 -5.80
C THR A 149 -5.45 -19.91 -4.87
N ASN A 150 -6.23 -18.86 -4.60
CA ASN A 150 -5.82 -17.72 -3.78
C ASN A 150 -6.71 -17.46 -2.54
N TYR A 151 -7.90 -18.08 -2.45
CA TYR A 151 -8.85 -17.84 -1.36
C TYR A 151 -8.25 -18.01 0.05
N MET A 152 -7.44 -19.04 0.26
CA MET A 152 -6.81 -19.32 1.55
C MET A 152 -5.83 -18.20 1.95
N ARG A 153 -4.97 -17.77 1.01
CA ARG A 153 -3.96 -16.74 1.26
C ARG A 153 -4.59 -15.38 1.53
N ILE A 154 -5.57 -14.99 0.70
CA ILE A 154 -6.32 -13.74 0.88
C ILE A 154 -7.12 -13.76 2.18
N GLY A 155 -7.77 -14.88 2.52
CA GLY A 155 -8.54 -15.03 3.75
C GLY A 155 -7.67 -14.89 5.00
N LEU A 156 -6.51 -15.55 5.03
CA LEU A 156 -5.54 -15.43 6.13
C LEU A 156 -4.99 -14.00 6.27
N TYR A 157 -4.69 -13.36 5.15
CA TYR A 157 -4.20 -11.99 5.11
C TYR A 157 -5.24 -11.00 5.66
N LEU A 158 -6.50 -11.08 5.22
CA LEU A 158 -7.59 -10.25 5.76
C LEU A 158 -7.81 -10.49 7.26
N ALA A 159 -7.75 -11.75 7.70
CA ALA A 159 -7.87 -12.10 9.12
C ALA A 159 -6.72 -11.53 9.98
N ARG A 160 -5.53 -11.32 9.39
CA ARG A 160 -4.39 -10.69 10.07
C ARG A 160 -4.55 -9.18 10.23
N ILE A 161 -5.12 -8.51 9.23
CA ILE A 161 -5.30 -7.05 9.25
C ILE A 161 -6.50 -6.64 10.10
N GLY A 162 -7.57 -7.44 10.12
CA GLY A 162 -8.79 -7.14 10.88
C GLY A 162 -8.71 -7.40 12.40
N ARG A 163 -7.52 -7.55 12.98
CA ARG A 163 -7.31 -7.82 14.42
C ARG A 163 -7.00 -6.57 15.22
#